data_AF-A0A9X0WIG5-F1
#
_entry.id   AF-A0A9X0WIG5-F1
#
_cell.length_a   1.000
_cell.length_b   1.000
_cell.length_c   1.000
_cell.angle_alpha   90.00
_cell.angle_beta   90.00
_cell.angle_gamma   90.00
#
_symmetry.space_group_name_H-M   'P 1'
#
loop_
_entity.id
_entity.type
_entity.pdbx_description
1 polymer ?
#
loop_
_entity_poly.entity_id
_entity_poly.type
_entity_poly.pdbx_seq_one_letter_code
_entity_poly.pdbx_strand_id
1 'polypeptide(L)'
;MDYCFDDLYALAIECGIPSHNNLFAVGRAFLTALPADIAAPSIDLDQDGDLVFDWRGPQGAMLTLCLADDGQLNFAARFNDHYTRNGQDTFDDSIPTDLIGLARKVIATR
;
A
#
# COMPACT_ATOMS: atom_id res chain seq x y z
N MET A 1 11.32 -9.34 -1.53
CA MET A 1 11.01 -8.34 -0.50
C MET A 1 12.00 -7.17 -0.53
N ASP A 2 13.29 -7.42 -0.75
CA ASP A 2 14.32 -6.34 -0.76
C ASP A 2 14.02 -5.17 -1.71
N TYR A 3 13.51 -5.43 -2.93
CA TYR A 3 13.26 -4.38 -3.92
C TYR A 3 12.28 -3.28 -3.48
N CYS A 4 11.23 -3.60 -2.71
CA CYS A 4 10.28 -2.56 -2.25
C CYS A 4 10.87 -1.67 -1.16
N PHE A 5 11.84 -2.15 -0.38
CA PHE A 5 12.52 -1.29 0.59
C PHE A 5 13.47 -0.33 -0.13
N ASP A 6 14.10 -0.76 -1.22
CA ASP A 6 14.91 0.10 -2.07
C ASP A 6 14.04 1.17 -2.75
N ASP A 7 12.87 0.81 -3.28
CA ASP A 7 11.92 1.75 -3.89
C ASP A 7 11.42 2.79 -2.87
N LEU A 8 11.05 2.34 -1.66
CA LEU A 8 10.66 3.22 -0.57
C LEU A 8 11.81 4.18 -0.21
N TYR A 9 13.05 3.69 -0.12
CA TYR A 9 14.20 4.54 0.21
C TYR A 9 14.54 5.53 -0.90
N ALA A 10 14.44 5.11 -2.17
CA ALA A 10 14.62 5.98 -3.32
C ALA A 10 13.61 7.12 -3.32
N LEU A 11 12.33 6.80 -3.06
CA LEU A 11 11.25 7.78 -2.94
C LEU A 11 11.51 8.80 -1.83
N ALA A 12 12.04 8.36 -0.67
CA ALA A 12 12.44 9.26 0.41
C ALA A 12 13.48 10.30 -0.06
N ILE A 13 14.50 9.84 -0.79
CA ILE A 13 15.57 10.69 -1.30
C ILE A 13 15.03 11.68 -2.33
N GLU A 14 14.23 11.20 -3.29
CA GLU A 14 13.67 12.02 -4.37
C GLU A 14 12.78 13.14 -3.83
N CYS A 15 11.99 12.85 -2.80
CA CYS A 15 11.12 13.84 -2.16
C CYS A 15 11.82 14.67 -1.08
N GLY A 16 13.11 14.43 -0.82
CA GLY A 16 13.88 15.13 0.21
C GLY A 16 13.38 14.87 1.64
N ILE A 17 12.71 13.74 1.86
CA ILE A 17 12.13 13.39 3.14
C ILE A 17 13.21 12.76 4.02
N PRO A 18 13.41 13.24 5.27
CA PRO A 18 14.39 12.67 6.17
C PRO A 18 14.11 11.20 6.47
N SER A 19 15.16 10.37 6.54
CA SER A 19 15.06 8.95 6.87
C SER A 19 14.47 8.64 8.26
N HIS A 20 14.34 9.66 9.13
CA HIS A 20 13.74 9.57 10.46
C HIS A 20 12.28 10.04 10.47
N ASN A 21 11.70 10.35 9.30
CA ASN A 21 10.30 10.74 9.20
C ASN A 21 9.42 9.53 9.57
N ASN A 22 8.39 9.78 10.38
CA ASN A 22 7.46 8.77 10.86
C ASN A 22 6.77 8.03 9.70
N LEU A 23 6.46 8.74 8.61
CA LEU A 23 5.87 8.18 7.40
C LEU A 23 6.69 7.00 6.86
N PHE A 24 8.02 7.13 6.81
CA PHE A 24 8.90 6.06 6.33
C PHE A 24 9.02 4.91 7.31
N ALA A 25 8.99 5.19 8.62
CA ALA A 25 8.97 4.15 9.64
C ALA A 25 7.68 3.32 9.55
N VAL A 26 6.53 3.99 9.44
CA VAL A 26 5.20 3.38 9.28
C VAL A 26 5.09 2.63 7.94
N GLY A 27 5.56 3.21 6.83
CA GLY A 27 5.60 2.54 5.53
C GLY A 27 6.46 1.27 5.52
N ARG A 28 7.64 1.32 6.17
CA ARG A 28 8.50 0.15 6.33
C ARG A 28 7.83 -0.93 7.19
N ALA A 29 7.17 -0.54 8.28
CA ALA A 29 6.42 -1.45 9.13
C ALA A 29 5.27 -2.11 8.34
N PHE A 30 4.54 -1.33 7.54
CA PHE A 30 3.49 -1.83 6.66
C PHE A 30 4.01 -2.88 5.67
N LEU A 31 5.11 -2.59 4.95
CA LEU A 31 5.72 -3.54 4.02
C LEU A 31 6.20 -4.82 4.71
N THR A 32 6.66 -4.72 5.95
CA THR A 32 7.09 -5.87 6.76
C THR A 32 5.90 -6.71 7.25
N ALA A 33 4.75 -6.07 7.48
CA ALA A 33 3.50 -6.72 7.89
C ALA A 33 2.76 -7.39 6.72
N LEU A 34 3.17 -7.14 5.46
CA LEU A 34 2.57 -7.78 4.30
C LEU A 34 2.79 -9.31 4.34
N PRO A 35 1.71 -10.11 4.19
CA PRO A 35 1.85 -11.55 4.03
C PRO A 35 2.74 -11.93 2.85
N ALA A 36 3.62 -12.92 3.05
CA ALA A 36 4.60 -13.36 2.05
C ALA A 36 3.97 -13.91 0.75
N ASP A 37 2.67 -14.28 0.78
CA ASP A 37 1.91 -14.75 -0.38
C ASP A 37 1.35 -13.61 -1.24
N ILE A 38 1.46 -12.36 -0.79
CA ILE A 38 1.01 -11.18 -1.54
C ILE A 38 2.20 -10.58 -2.28
N ALA A 39 2.01 -10.33 -3.57
CA ALA A 39 3.02 -9.64 -4.37
C ALA A 39 3.30 -8.25 -3.80
N ALA A 40 4.55 -7.81 -3.89
CA ALA A 40 4.92 -6.50 -3.37
C ALA A 40 4.25 -5.39 -4.20
N PRO A 41 3.70 -4.33 -3.55
CA PRO A 41 3.05 -3.22 -4.25
C PRO A 41 4.07 -2.33 -4.96
N SER A 42 3.62 -1.56 -5.94
CA SER A 42 4.33 -0.33 -6.32
C SER A 42 4.09 0.74 -5.25
N ILE A 43 5.11 1.57 -5.01
CA ILE A 43 5.10 2.58 -3.95
C ILE A 43 5.24 3.96 -4.59
N ASP A 44 4.42 4.92 -4.16
CA ASP A 44 4.47 6.33 -4.58
C ASP A 44 4.10 7.24 -3.39
N LEU A 45 4.14 8.56 -3.60
CA LEU A 45 3.61 9.56 -2.67
C LEU A 45 2.47 10.31 -3.35
N ASP A 46 1.40 10.58 -2.62
CA ASP A 46 0.37 11.47 -3.11
C ASP A 46 0.71 12.95 -2.86
N GLN A 47 -0.20 13.83 -3.30
CA GLN A 47 -0.04 15.29 -3.18
C GLN A 47 -0.04 15.80 -1.73
N ASP A 48 -0.59 15.01 -0.81
CA ASP A 48 -0.69 15.33 0.61
C ASP A 48 0.52 14.80 1.40
N GLY A 49 1.34 13.97 0.74
CA GLY A 49 2.55 13.37 1.28
C GLY A 49 2.30 12.02 1.94
N ASP A 50 1.16 11.38 1.67
CA ASP A 50 0.86 10.03 2.15
C ASP A 50 1.49 8.99 1.23
N LEU A 51 1.89 7.85 1.79
CA LEU A 51 2.44 6.74 1.00
C LEU A 51 1.34 6.00 0.28
N VAL A 52 1.49 5.86 -1.03
CA VAL A 52 0.56 5.13 -1.89
C VAL A 52 1.13 3.75 -2.20
N PHE A 53 0.35 2.70 -1.91
CA PHE A 53 0.65 1.31 -2.24
C PHE A 53 -0.35 0.80 -3.26
N ASP A 54 0.16 0.39 -4.41
CA ASP A 54 -0.66 -0.05 -5.55
C ASP A 54 -0.41 -1.51 -5.91
N TRP A 55 -1.49 -2.29 -5.98
CA TRP A 55 -1.53 -3.61 -6.59
C TRP A 55 -2.35 -3.57 -7.86
N ARG A 56 -1.81 -4.15 -8.94
CA ARG A 56 -2.52 -4.33 -10.20
C ARG A 56 -2.68 -5.82 -10.50
N GLY A 57 -3.92 -6.22 -10.72
CA GLY A 57 -4.32 -7.54 -11.19
C GLY A 57 -4.74 -7.51 -12.66
N PRO A 58 -5.14 -8.65 -13.23
CA PRO A 58 -5.61 -8.70 -14.61
C PRO A 58 -7.01 -8.08 -14.76
N GLN A 59 -7.41 -7.87 -16.02
CA GLN A 59 -8.73 -7.35 -16.38
C GLN A 59 -9.08 -6.00 -15.70
N GLY A 60 -8.06 -5.20 -15.40
CA GLY A 60 -8.24 -3.88 -14.76
C GLY A 60 -8.52 -3.94 -13.25
N ALA A 61 -8.32 -5.09 -12.60
CA ALA A 61 -8.37 -5.17 -11.15
C ALA A 61 -7.21 -4.36 -10.53
N MET A 62 -7.49 -3.58 -9.50
CA MET A 62 -6.50 -2.79 -8.78
C MET A 62 -6.90 -2.60 -7.31
N LEU A 63 -5.90 -2.46 -6.45
CA LEU A 63 -6.06 -1.98 -5.08
C LEU A 63 -5.05 -0.87 -4.87
N THR A 64 -5.53 0.29 -4.41
CA THR A 64 -4.72 1.42 -3.99
C THR A 64 -4.96 1.63 -2.50
N LEU A 65 -3.89 1.74 -1.73
CA LEU A 65 -3.91 2.13 -0.31
C LEU A 65 -3.10 3.42 -0.15
N CYS A 66 -3.65 4.42 0.51
CA CYS A 66 -2.90 5.58 0.98
C CYS A 66 -2.69 5.45 2.49
N LEU A 67 -1.46 5.57 2.95
CA LEU A 67 -1.04 5.45 4.34
C LEU A 67 -0.46 6.77 4.80
N ALA A 68 -1.14 7.40 5.74
CA ALA A 68 -0.68 8.61 6.39
C ALA A 68 0.40 8.31 7.44
N ASP A 69 1.11 9.35 7.86
CA ASP A 69 2.18 9.25 8.85
C ASP A 69 1.70 8.85 10.25
N ASP A 70 0.42 9.02 10.55
CA ASP A 70 -0.23 8.62 11.80
C ASP A 70 -0.80 7.19 11.78
N GLY A 71 -0.65 6.48 10.65
CA GLY A 71 -1.15 5.12 10.46
C GLY A 71 -2.57 5.04 9.88
N GLN A 72 -3.25 6.16 9.60
CA GLN A 72 -4.54 6.10 8.90
C GLN A 72 -4.37 5.51 7.49
N LEU A 73 -5.27 4.59 7.14
CA LEU A 73 -5.31 3.95 5.83
C LEU A 73 -6.58 4.33 5.09
N ASN A 74 -6.44 4.92 3.91
CA ASN A 74 -7.53 5.05 2.96
C ASN A 74 -7.35 4.02 1.85
N PHE A 75 -8.43 3.42 1.36
CA PHE A 75 -8.33 2.41 0.32
C PHE A 75 -9.39 2.52 -0.76
N ALA A 76 -9.00 2.12 -1.97
CA ALA A 76 -9.88 1.91 -3.09
C ALA A 76 -9.48 0.64 -3.84
N ALA A 77 -10.42 -0.28 -4.01
CA ALA A 77 -10.28 -1.51 -4.75
C ALA A 77 -11.27 -1.54 -5.91
N ARG A 78 -10.81 -1.98 -7.06
CA ARG A 78 -11.62 -2.31 -8.24
C ARG A 78 -11.30 -3.74 -8.64
N PHE A 79 -12.31 -4.54 -8.90
CA PHE A 79 -12.13 -5.93 -9.35
C PHE A 79 -12.56 -6.14 -10.79
N ASN A 80 -13.52 -5.34 -11.25
CA ASN A 80 -13.98 -5.22 -12.63
C ASN A 80 -14.71 -3.88 -12.78
N ASP A 81 -15.33 -3.63 -13.94
CA ASP A 81 -16.04 -2.38 -14.23
C ASP A 81 -17.25 -2.09 -13.33
N HIS A 82 -17.76 -3.10 -12.62
CA HIS A 82 -18.99 -3.01 -11.84
C HIS A 82 -18.79 -3.19 -10.33
N TYR A 83 -17.63 -3.67 -9.90
CA TYR A 83 -17.38 -3.99 -8.50
C TYR A 83 -16.16 -3.24 -7.99
N THR A 84 -16.46 -2.17 -7.25
CA THR A 84 -15.51 -1.33 -6.53
C THR A 84 -15.83 -1.35 -5.04
N ARG A 85 -14.81 -1.31 -4.20
CA ARG A 85 -14.92 -1.13 -2.74
C ARG A 85 -13.95 -0.04 -2.31
N ASN A 86 -14.39 0.88 -1.47
CA ASN A 86 -13.51 1.87 -0.86
C ASN A 86 -13.81 1.98 0.63
N GLY A 87 -12.95 2.66 1.37
CA GLY A 87 -13.14 2.90 2.78
C GLY A 87 -11.89 3.43 3.44
N GLN A 88 -11.95 3.43 4.76
CA GLN A 88 -10.88 3.86 5.64
C GLN A 88 -10.69 2.81 6.73
N ASP A 89 -9.46 2.65 7.18
CA ASP A 89 -9.05 1.79 8.28
C ASP A 89 -7.81 2.40 8.97
N THR A 90 -7.17 1.66 9.86
CA THR A 90 -5.95 2.10 10.54
C THR A 90 -4.94 0.96 10.58
N PHE A 91 -3.68 1.31 10.31
CA PHE A 91 -2.53 0.46 10.53
C PHE A 91 -1.98 0.70 11.93
N ASP A 92 -2.12 -0.32 12.79
CA ASP A 92 -1.53 -0.37 14.14
C ASP A 92 -0.72 -1.67 14.24
N ASP A 93 0.49 -1.65 13.68
CA ASP A 93 1.44 -2.77 13.56
C ASP A 93 0.94 -4.03 12.82
N SER A 94 -0.28 -4.01 12.31
CA SER A 94 -0.87 -5.09 11.53
C SER A 94 -1.80 -4.55 10.46
N ILE A 95 -1.77 -5.20 9.28
CA ILE A 95 -2.66 -4.84 8.19
C ILE A 95 -4.04 -5.44 8.48
N PRO A 96 -5.12 -4.64 8.41
CA PRO A 96 -6.48 -5.14 8.57
C PRO A 96 -6.76 -6.34 7.65
N THR A 97 -7.37 -7.40 8.23
CA THR A 97 -7.63 -8.67 7.52
C THR A 97 -8.44 -8.46 6.24
N ASP A 98 -9.34 -7.50 6.26
CA ASP A 98 -10.15 -7.12 5.10
C ASP A 98 -9.29 -6.62 3.93
N LEU A 99 -8.28 -5.78 4.20
CA LEU A 99 -7.38 -5.25 3.17
C LEU A 99 -6.48 -6.35 2.59
N ILE A 100 -6.00 -7.27 3.43
CA ILE A 100 -5.31 -8.49 2.99
C ILE A 100 -6.20 -9.30 2.04
N GLY A 101 -7.49 -9.45 2.37
CA GLY A 101 -8.47 -10.12 1.52
C GLY A 101 -8.67 -9.42 0.17
N LEU A 102 -8.71 -8.09 0.15
CA LEU A 102 -8.80 -7.30 -1.08
C LEU A 102 -7.56 -7.48 -1.95
N ALA A 103 -6.36 -7.36 -1.38
CA ALA A 103 -5.10 -7.53 -2.09
C ALA A 103 -5.02 -8.93 -2.73
N ARG A 104 -5.33 -9.98 -1.96
CA ARG A 104 -5.40 -11.36 -2.47
C ARG A 104 -6.38 -11.50 -3.63
N LYS A 105 -7.57 -10.91 -3.52
CA LYS A 105 -8.57 -10.99 -4.58
C LYS A 105 -8.13 -10.25 -5.84
N VAL A 106 -7.47 -9.09 -5.72
CA VAL A 106 -6.89 -8.36 -6.87
C VAL A 106 -5.84 -9.20 -7.58
N ILE A 107 -4.88 -9.79 -6.85
CA ILE A 107 -3.78 -10.55 -7.45
C ILE A 107 -4.21 -11.95 -7.95
N ALA A 108 -5.26 -12.54 -7.39
CA ALA A 108 -5.70 -13.90 -7.70
C ALA A 108 -6.71 -13.99 -8.85
N THR A 109 -7.33 -12.87 -9.24
CA THR A 109 -8.22 -12.86 -10.41
C THR A 109 -7.37 -13.34 -11.59
N ARG A 110 -7.77 -14.41 -12.28
CA ARG A 110 -7.14 -14.96 -13.50
C ARG A 110 -8.21 -15.06 -14.57
#